data_AF-A0A0B1SLN0-F1
#
_entry.id   AF-A0A0B1SLN0-F1
#
_cell.length_a   1.000
_cell.length_b   1.000
_cell.length_c   1.000
_cell.angle_alpha   90.00
_cell.angle_beta   90.00
_cell.angle_gamma   90.00
#
_symmetry.space_group_name_H-M   'P 1'
#
loop_
_entity.id
_entity.type
_entity.pdbx_description
1 polymer ?
#
loop_
_entity_poly.entity_id
_entity_poly.type
_entity_poly.pdbx_seq_one_letter_code
_entity_poly.pdbx_strand_id
1 'polypeptide(L)' 'MHLNSYRDAVEHFVSALELQKGGPDSSSIWPTLRSATIRMPDAPDEILRALDRRDLTAFKAAMSKMRPL' A
#
# COMPACT_ATOMS: atom_id res chain seq x y z
N MET A 1 -4.95 15.12 -13.40
CA MET A 1 -5.53 14.61 -12.14
C MET A 1 -5.14 13.13 -12.02
N HIS A 2 -4.13 12.80 -11.20
CA HIS A 2 -3.58 11.43 -11.07
C HIS A 2 -4.20 10.62 -9.92
N LEU A 3 -5.30 11.09 -9.36
CA LEU A 3 -5.85 10.58 -8.10
C LEU A 3 -6.25 9.10 -8.18
N ASN A 4 -6.92 8.69 -9.26
CA ASN A 4 -7.22 7.27 -9.50
C ASN A 4 -5.94 6.46 -9.74
N SER A 5 -4.95 7.05 -10.42
CA SER A 5 -3.70 6.37 -10.78
C SER A 5 -2.84 5.96 -9.57
N TYR A 6 -2.90 6.67 -8.43
CA TYR A 6 -2.16 6.26 -7.24
C TYR A 6 -2.82 5.12 -6.48
N ARG A 7 -4.16 5.10 -6.40
CA ARG A 7 -4.89 3.97 -5.81
C ARG A 7 -4.69 2.72 -6.65
N ASP A 8 -4.81 2.82 -7.98
CA ASP A 8 -4.56 1.71 -8.89
C ASP A 8 -3.12 1.17 -8.74
N ALA A 9 -2.13 2.07 -8.65
CA ALA A 9 -0.74 1.68 -8.41
C ALA A 9 -0.57 0.93 -7.08
N VAL A 10 -1.20 1.41 -6.01
CA VAL A 10 -1.18 0.74 -4.70
C VAL A 10 -1.80 -0.66 -4.79
N GLU A 11 -2.93 -0.82 -5.47
CA GLU A 11 -3.58 -2.13 -5.65
C GLU A 11 -2.69 -3.12 -6.44
N HIS A 12 -2.01 -2.64 -7.49
CA HIS A 12 -1.03 -3.45 -8.23
C HIS A 12 0.17 -3.87 -7.37
N PHE A 13 0.71 -2.95 -6.56
CA PHE A 13 1.83 -3.28 -5.66
C PHE A 13 1.43 -4.25 -4.56
N VAL A 14 0.22 -4.12 -4.00
CA VAL A 14 -0.33 -5.09 -3.04
C VAL A 14 -0.42 -6.47 -3.69
N SER A 15 -0.99 -6.55 -4.89
CA SER A 15 -1.10 -7.81 -5.64
C SER A 15 0.27 -8.43 -5.90
N ALA A 16 1.26 -7.61 -6.25
CA ALA A 16 2.63 -8.07 -6.47
C ALA A 16 3.29 -8.59 -5.19
N LEU A 17 3.04 -7.96 -4.03
CA LEU A 17 3.51 -8.44 -2.72
C LEU A 17 2.87 -9.77 -2.30
N GLU A 18 1.59 -9.99 -2.63
CA GLU A 18 0.91 -11.27 -2.37
C GLU A 18 1.45 -12.42 -3.22
N LEU A 19 1.86 -12.12 -4.46
CA LEU A 19 2.40 -13.10 -5.40
C LEU A 19 3.91 -13.35 -5.19
N GLN A 20 4.61 -12.43 -4.55
CA GLN A 20 6.05 -12.52 -4.37
C GLN A 20 6.41 -13.69 -3.46
N LYS A 21 7.20 -14.62 -4.01
CA LYS A 21 7.79 -15.72 -3.24
C LYS A 21 9.02 -15.19 -2.49
N GLY A 22 8.90 -15.05 -1.19
CA GLY A 22 9.93 -14.49 -0.32
C GLY A 22 9.30 -13.68 0.81
N GLY A 23 9.93 -13.65 1.98
CA GLY A 23 9.42 -12.87 3.11
C GLY A 23 9.32 -11.36 2.78
N PRO A 24 8.47 -10.60 3.49
CA PRO A 24 8.26 -9.17 3.26
C PRO A 24 9.56 -8.35 3.33
N ASP A 25 10.60 -8.83 4.01
CA ASP A 25 11.85 -8.10 4.19
C ASP A 25 12.74 -8.01 2.94
N SER A 26 12.57 -8.89 1.95
CA SER A 26 13.39 -8.89 0.73
C SER A 26 12.77 -8.11 -0.43
N SER A 27 11.54 -7.60 -0.28
CA SER A 27 10.82 -6.96 -1.38
C SER A 27 11.21 -5.50 -1.59
N SER A 28 11.69 -5.18 -2.79
CA SER A 28 11.89 -3.81 -3.26
C SER A 28 10.58 -3.08 -3.59
N ILE A 29 9.42 -3.74 -3.43
CA ILE A 29 8.10 -3.15 -3.70
C ILE A 29 7.71 -2.18 -2.58
N TRP A 30 8.09 -2.45 -1.33
CA TRP A 30 7.68 -1.64 -0.17
C TRP A 30 7.99 -0.14 -0.27
N PRO A 31 9.20 0.30 -0.67
CA PRO A 31 9.49 1.73 -0.82
C PRO A 31 8.63 2.41 -1.90
N THR A 32 8.35 1.69 -3.00
CA THR A 32 7.52 2.19 -4.10
C THR A 32 6.05 2.24 -3.70
N LEU A 33 5.56 1.21 -3.02
CA LEU A 33 4.22 1.17 -2.42
C LEU A 33 4.02 2.35 -1.47
N ARG A 34 4.97 2.58 -0.54
CA ARG A 34 4.93 3.73 0.39
C ARG A 34 4.86 5.05 -0.36
N SER A 35 5.65 5.19 -1.43
CA SER A 35 5.66 6.38 -2.28
C SER A 35 4.32 6.63 -2.99
N ALA A 36 3.63 5.57 -3.43
CA ALA A 36 2.31 5.69 -4.03
C ALA A 36 1.24 6.02 -2.97
N THR A 37 1.30 5.38 -1.80
CA THR A 37 0.34 5.59 -0.72
C THR A 37 0.39 7.01 -0.14
N ILE A 38 1.56 7.62 0.05
CA ILE A 38 1.66 9.01 0.52
C ILE A 38 1.08 10.04 -0.47
N ARG A 39 0.87 9.64 -1.73
CA ARG A 39 0.27 10.47 -2.78
C ARG A 39 -1.24 10.25 -2.90
N MET A 40 -1.81 9.28 -2.18
CA MET A 40 -3.25 9.11 -2.08
C MET A 40 -3.83 10.19 -1.14
N PRO A 41 -4.88 10.90 -1.53
CA PRO A 41 -5.60 11.78 -0.60
C PRO A 41 -6.23 10.93 0.51
N ASP A 42 -6.29 11.51 1.71
CA ASP A 42 -6.95 10.91 2.88
C ASP A 42 -6.38 9.55 3.33
N ALA A 43 -5.11 9.26 3.03
CA ALA A 43 -4.42 8.08 3.54
C ALA A 43 -4.31 8.16 5.08
N PRO A 44 -4.95 7.25 5.85
CA PRO A 44 -4.92 7.30 7.30
C PRO A 44 -3.53 6.96 7.84
N ASP A 45 -3.13 7.55 8.97
CA ASP A 45 -1.84 7.29 9.63
C ASP A 45 -1.58 5.81 9.90
N GLU A 46 -2.64 5.04 10.15
CA GLU A 46 -2.58 3.58 10.35
C GLU A 46 -1.98 2.86 9.13
N ILE A 47 -2.23 3.37 7.92
CA ILE A 47 -1.71 2.83 6.66
C ILE A 47 -0.18 3.00 6.58
N LEU A 48 0.33 4.16 7.01
CA LEU A 48 1.76 4.46 6.97
C LEU A 48 2.51 3.62 7.99
N ARG A 49 1.93 3.41 9.18
CA ARG A 49 2.49 2.52 10.20
C ARG A 49 2.56 1.07 9.73
N ALA A 50 1.55 0.59 8.99
CA ALA A 50 1.58 -0.74 8.40
C ALA A 50 2.69 -0.88 7.35
N LEU A 51 2.92 0.16 6.54
CA LEU A 51 4.01 0.19 5.55
C LEU A 51 5.39 0.16 6.20
N ASP A 52 5.60 0.96 7.25
CA ASP A 52 6.89 1.01 7.94
C ASP A 52 7.23 -0.34 8.60
N ARG A 53 6.22 -1.12 9.00
CA ARG A 53 6.35 -2.48 9.54
C ARG A 53 6.34 -3.57 8.48
N ARG A 54 6.14 -3.23 7.20
CA ARG A 54 5.98 -4.17 6.08
C ARG A 54 4.89 -5.22 6.34
N ASP A 55 3.84 -4.83 7.05
CA ASP A 55 2.73 -5.69 7.42
C ASP A 55 1.62 -5.55 6.37
N LEU A 56 1.62 -6.49 5.41
CA LEU A 56 0.65 -6.48 4.31
C LEU A 56 -0.79 -6.69 4.81
N THR A 57 -0.97 -7.49 5.86
CA THR A 57 -2.28 -7.76 6.43
C THR A 57 -2.86 -6.50 7.09
N ALA A 58 -2.08 -5.82 7.93
CA ALA A 58 -2.47 -4.55 8.53
C ALA A 58 -2.71 -3.46 7.47
N PHE A 59 -1.87 -3.43 6.43
CA PHE A 59 -2.01 -2.47 5.33
C PHE A 59 -3.35 -2.63 4.61
N LYS A 60 -3.71 -3.86 4.22
CA LYS A 60 -4.99 -4.16 3.56
C LYS A 60 -6.18 -3.81 4.47
N ALA A 61 -6.08 -4.09 5.76
CA ALA A 61 -7.12 -3.75 6.74
C ALA A 61 -7.30 -2.24 6.92
N ALA A 62 -6.23 -1.45 6.80
CA ALA A 62 -6.32 0.01 6.82
C ALA A 62 -6.86 0.57 5.48
N MET A 63 -6.47 -0.01 4.35
CA MET A 63 -6.99 0.34 3.02
C MET A 63 -8.51 0.14 2.90
N SER A 64 -9.06 -0.93 3.47
CA SER A 64 -10.51 -1.20 3.42
C SER A 64 -11.36 -0.19 4.22
N LYS A 65 -10.74 0.54 5.16
CA LYS A 65 -11.38 1.62 5.91
C LYS A 65 -11.39 2.95 5.13
N MET A 66 -10.60 3.08 4.07
CA MET A 66 -10.65 4.26 3.20
C MET A 66 -11.96 4.22 2.41
N ARG A 67 -12.79 5.26 2.58
CA ARG A 67 -14.07 5.40 1.85
C ARG A 67 -13.84 5.20 0.34
N PRO A 68 -14.68 4.40 -0.35
CA PRO A 68 -14.72 4.46 -1.80
C PRO A 68 -15.21 5.86 -2.21
N LEU A 69 -14.60 6.40 -3.27
CA LEU A 69 -15.04 7.65 -3.91
C LEU A 69 -16.47 7.53 -4.44
#